data_AF-A0A1Q6VJC6-F1
#
_entry.id   AF-A0A1Q6VJC6-F1
#
_cell.length_a   1.000
_cell.length_b   1.000
_cell.length_c   1.000
_cell.angle_alpha   90.00
_cell.angle_beta   90.00
_cell.angle_gamma   90.00
#
_symmetry.space_group_name_H-M   'P 1'
#
loop_
_entity.id
_entity.type
_entity.pdbx_description
1 polymer ?
#
loop_
_entity_poly.entity_id
_entity_poly.type
_entity_poly.pdbx_seq_one_letter_code
_entity_poly.pdbx_strand_id
1 'polypeptide(L)'
;MRSHPPQLTAHKGLRADILLALKRAQPLTAKQLAQQLGVSVNAIRHHLKELEAASLIAYGRVQRGVGAPTFAYRLSPDGEALFPRAYEETLTQLLQRVAEQGGRQAAVGLFEDHYRDLTQQLQTELAGAAASERLDLVARLMNQQGYMAEWQEAAGTFRLSEHNCAIRAVAE
;
A
#
# COMPACT_ATOMS: atom_id res chain seq x y z
N MET A 1 23.38 18.67 -0.38
CA MET A 1 22.67 17.72 -1.26
C MET A 1 21.40 18.40 -1.78
N ARG A 2 21.27 18.59 -3.10
CA ARG A 2 20.03 19.13 -3.70
C ARG A 2 19.07 17.95 -3.90
N SER A 3 18.07 17.82 -3.04
CA SER A 3 16.98 16.86 -3.21
C SER A 3 16.25 17.16 -4.51
N HIS A 4 16.44 16.32 -5.53
CA HIS A 4 15.59 16.38 -6.71
C HIS A 4 14.20 15.93 -6.28
N PRO A 5 13.15 16.75 -6.49
CA PRO A 5 11.80 16.28 -6.20
C PRO A 5 11.53 15.07 -7.11
N PRO A 6 10.86 14.02 -6.59
CA PRO A 6 10.40 12.95 -7.45
C PRO A 6 9.57 13.58 -8.57
N GLN A 7 10.03 13.42 -9.81
CA GLN A 7 9.32 13.96 -10.95
C GLN A 7 8.03 13.16 -11.05
N LEU A 8 6.92 13.76 -10.62
CA LEU A 8 5.58 13.30 -10.95
C LEU A 8 5.42 13.48 -12.46
N THR A 9 5.97 12.57 -13.27
CA THR A 9 6.12 12.74 -14.72
C THR A 9 4.79 13.00 -15.44
N ALA A 10 3.67 12.56 -14.85
CA ALA A 10 2.31 12.79 -15.34
C ALA A 10 1.69 14.15 -14.96
N HIS A 11 2.24 14.86 -13.97
CA HIS A 11 1.69 16.14 -13.49
C HIS A 11 2.74 17.24 -13.51
N LYS A 12 2.41 18.39 -14.12
CA LYS A 12 3.28 19.57 -14.19
C LYS A 12 2.62 20.77 -13.52
N GLY A 13 3.45 21.71 -13.06
CA GLY A 13 3.00 22.95 -12.43
C GLY A 13 2.22 22.73 -11.14
N LEU A 14 1.24 23.59 -10.87
CA LEU A 14 0.57 23.69 -9.57
C LEU A 14 -0.08 22.38 -9.08
N ARG A 15 -0.51 21.47 -9.97
CA ARG A 15 -1.00 20.14 -9.59
C ARG A 15 0.07 19.27 -8.94
N ALA A 16 1.28 19.26 -9.51
CA ALA A 16 2.42 18.55 -8.94
C ALA A 16 2.82 19.14 -7.59
N ASP A 17 2.79 20.47 -7.47
CA ASP A 17 3.10 21.17 -6.23
C ASP A 17 2.08 20.87 -5.12
N ILE A 18 0.79 20.78 -5.46
CA ILE A 18 -0.27 20.36 -4.52
C ILE A 18 -0.05 18.92 -4.06
N LEU A 19 0.20 17.99 -4.99
CA LEU A 19 0.47 16.58 -4.64
C LEU A 19 1.70 16.46 -3.72
N LEU A 20 2.77 17.19 -4.02
CA LEU A 20 3.98 17.21 -3.20
C LEU A 20 3.75 17.82 -1.82
N ALA A 21 2.96 18.89 -1.73
CA ALA A 21 2.59 19.51 -0.46
C ALA A 21 1.79 18.52 0.41
N LEU A 22 0.79 17.84 -0.17
CA LEU A 22 0.01 16.81 0.51
C LEU A 22 0.87 15.62 0.94
N LYS A 23 1.84 15.20 0.12
CA LYS A 23 2.78 14.13 0.49
C LYS A 23 3.61 14.48 1.73
N ARG A 24 4.05 15.74 1.81
CA ARG A 24 4.89 16.24 2.91
C ARG A 24 4.10 16.47 4.19
N ALA A 25 2.86 16.93 4.06
CA ALA A 25 1.97 17.17 5.17
C ALA A 25 0.53 16.96 4.70
N GLN A 26 -0.16 15.99 5.30
CA GLN A 26 -1.59 15.77 5.08
C GLN A 26 -2.25 15.45 6.43
N PRO A 27 -3.51 15.86 6.64
CA PRO A 27 -4.38 16.53 5.66
C PRO A 27 -4.17 18.07 5.62
N LEU A 28 -4.39 18.69 4.45
CA LEU A 28 -4.30 20.16 4.27
C LEU A 28 -5.59 20.74 3.67
N THR A 29 -5.98 21.92 4.13
CA THR A 29 -7.09 22.68 3.54
C THR A 29 -6.64 23.44 2.29
N ALA A 30 -7.58 23.79 1.40
CA ALA A 30 -7.30 24.64 0.24
C ALA A 30 -6.65 25.99 0.62
N LYS A 31 -6.97 26.53 1.81
CA LYS A 31 -6.36 27.77 2.33
C LYS A 31 -4.89 27.57 2.71
N GLN A 32 -4.57 26.46 3.37
CA GLN A 32 -3.18 26.13 3.72
C GLN A 32 -2.33 25.88 2.49
N LEU A 33 -2.85 25.13 1.51
CA LEU A 33 -2.19 24.89 0.23
C LEU A 33 -1.94 26.21 -0.52
N ALA A 34 -2.93 27.10 -0.58
CA ALA A 34 -2.79 28.41 -1.21
C ALA A 34 -1.70 29.26 -0.54
N GLN A 35 -1.67 29.27 0.79
CA GLN A 35 -0.66 29.99 1.56
C GLN A 35 0.74 29.41 1.35
N GLN A 36 0.89 28.08 1.35
CA GLN A 36 2.18 27.41 1.15
C GLN A 36 2.73 27.59 -0.27
N LEU A 37 1.85 27.57 -1.27
CA LEU A 37 2.24 27.61 -2.69
C LEU A 37 2.21 29.03 -3.28
N GLY A 38 1.80 30.04 -2.50
CA GLY A 38 1.82 31.45 -2.94
C GLY A 38 0.81 31.77 -4.05
N VAL A 39 -0.33 31.07 -4.09
CA VAL A 39 -1.35 31.20 -5.14
C VAL A 39 -2.73 31.46 -4.56
N SER A 40 -3.70 31.81 -5.40
CA SER A 40 -5.07 32.05 -4.94
C SER A 40 -5.75 30.75 -4.49
N VAL A 41 -6.64 30.86 -3.49
CA VAL A 41 -7.45 29.72 -3.01
C VAL A 41 -8.34 29.15 -4.12
N ASN A 42 -8.78 29.98 -5.07
CA ASN A 42 -9.60 29.52 -6.20
C ASN A 42 -8.78 28.70 -7.19
N ALA A 43 -7.53 29.07 -7.47
CA ALA A 43 -6.63 28.27 -8.30
C ALA A 43 -6.39 26.89 -7.67
N ILE A 44 -6.16 26.85 -6.34
CA ILE A 44 -6.04 25.59 -5.60
C ILE A 44 -7.32 24.75 -5.71
N ARG A 45 -8.50 25.35 -5.47
CA ARG A 45 -9.79 24.62 -5.55
C ARG A 45 -10.05 24.04 -6.93
N HIS A 46 -9.68 24.77 -7.99
CA HIS A 46 -9.79 24.26 -9.36
C HIS A 46 -8.95 22.99 -9.55
N HIS A 47 -7.67 23.04 -9.18
CA HIS A 47 -6.79 21.87 -9.31
C HIS A 47 -7.12 20.72 -8.37
N LEU A 48 -7.64 21.01 -7.16
CA LEU A 48 -8.12 19.96 -6.25
C LEU A 48 -9.29 19.19 -6.88
N LYS A 49 -10.21 19.86 -7.58
CA LYS A 49 -11.29 19.16 -8.32
C LYS A 49 -10.75 18.27 -9.43
N GLU A 50 -9.74 18.72 -10.16
CA GLU A 50 -9.11 17.89 -11.21
C GLU A 50 -8.40 16.67 -10.62
N LEU A 51 -7.68 16.83 -9.52
CA LEU A 51 -6.98 15.74 -8.83
C LEU A 51 -7.96 14.76 -8.17
N GLU A 52 -9.09 15.26 -7.65
CA GLU A 52 -10.19 14.44 -7.13
C GLU A 52 -10.84 13.63 -8.24
N ALA A 53 -11.13 14.25 -9.39
CA ALA A 53 -11.69 13.57 -10.57
C ALA A 53 -10.73 12.51 -11.14
N ALA A 54 -9.43 12.68 -10.95
CA ALA A 54 -8.40 11.70 -11.28
C ALA A 54 -8.19 10.64 -10.19
N SER A 55 -9.00 10.62 -9.13
CA SER A 55 -8.88 9.71 -7.98
C SER A 55 -7.55 9.79 -7.22
N LEU A 56 -6.79 10.88 -7.34
CA LEU A 56 -5.46 11.03 -6.72
C LEU A 56 -5.51 11.61 -5.31
N ILE A 57 -6.64 12.22 -4.95
CA ILE A 57 -6.85 12.79 -3.61
C ILE A 57 -8.22 12.40 -3.08
N ALA A 58 -8.33 12.38 -1.76
CA ALA A 58 -9.58 12.28 -1.03
C ALA A 58 -9.70 13.48 -0.08
N TYR A 59 -10.92 13.81 0.35
CA TYR A 59 -11.15 14.89 1.30
C TYR A 59 -12.20 14.52 2.33
N GLY A 60 -12.06 15.13 3.51
CA GLY A 60 -13.00 15.00 4.62
C GLY A 60 -13.38 16.37 5.15
N ARG A 61 -14.61 16.47 5.68
CA ARG A 61 -15.06 17.66 6.37
C ARG A 61 -14.29 17.79 7.69
N VAL A 62 -13.71 18.96 7.92
CA VAL A 62 -13.11 19.33 9.21
C VAL A 62 -13.96 20.41 9.83
N GLN A 63 -14.56 20.11 10.99
CA GLN A 63 -15.36 21.09 11.72
C GLN A 63 -14.42 22.04 12.46
N ARG A 64 -14.51 23.33 12.15
CA ARG A 64 -13.94 24.42 12.94
C ARG A 64 -15.01 25.48 13.15
N GLY A 65 -15.69 25.41 14.29
CA GLY A 65 -16.61 26.45 14.77
C GLY A 65 -17.87 26.67 13.91
N VAL A 66 -18.49 27.83 14.10
CA VAL A 66 -19.69 28.28 13.38
C VAL A 66 -19.25 28.92 12.06
N GLY A 67 -19.60 28.30 10.94
CA GLY A 67 -19.23 28.77 9.60
C GLY A 67 -19.41 27.71 8.51
N ALA A 68 -19.09 28.08 7.27
CA ALA A 68 -19.15 27.18 6.13
C ALA A 68 -18.24 25.95 6.33
N PRO A 69 -18.65 24.76 5.88
CA PRO A 69 -17.85 23.54 6.00
C PRO A 69 -16.47 23.74 5.35
N THR A 70 -15.42 23.45 6.12
CA THR A 70 -14.04 23.41 5.60
C THR A 70 -13.68 21.97 5.28
N PHE A 71 -13.07 21.75 4.11
CA PHE A 71 -12.56 20.44 3.72
C PHE A 71 -11.04 20.41 3.81
N ALA A 72 -10.51 19.30 4.30
CA ALA A 72 -9.09 19.00 4.21
C ALA A 72 -8.86 17.79 3.33
N TYR A 73 -7.82 17.90 2.52
CA TYR A 73 -7.46 16.99 1.45
C TYR A 73 -6.26 16.16 1.87
N ARG A 74 -6.19 14.93 1.37
CA ARG A 74 -5.10 13.98 1.54
C ARG A 74 -4.90 13.21 0.24
N LEU A 75 -3.76 12.58 0.05
CA LEU A 75 -3.56 11.65 -1.06
C LEU A 75 -4.46 10.43 -0.89
N SER A 76 -5.00 9.95 -2.00
CA SER A 76 -5.61 8.63 -2.09
C SER A 76 -4.53 7.55 -2.21
N PRO A 77 -4.87 6.25 -2.15
CA PRO A 77 -3.91 5.18 -2.48
C PRO A 77 -3.23 5.37 -3.83
N ASP A 78 -3.97 5.80 -4.87
CA ASP A 78 -3.43 6.07 -6.20
C ASP A 78 -2.52 7.30 -6.22
N GLY A 79 -2.88 8.36 -5.49
CA GLY A 79 -2.01 9.53 -5.30
C GLY A 79 -0.72 9.20 -4.56
N GLU A 80 -0.78 8.32 -3.55
CA GLU A 80 0.39 7.80 -2.84
C GLU A 80 1.27 6.91 -3.73
N ALA A 81 0.70 6.25 -4.74
CA ALA A 81 1.44 5.41 -5.69
C ALA A 81 2.25 6.22 -6.72
N LEU A 82 1.98 7.52 -6.88
CA LEU A 82 2.75 8.38 -7.77
C LEU A 82 4.16 8.70 -7.25
N PHE A 83 4.43 8.49 -5.96
CA PHE A 83 5.72 8.78 -5.35
C PHE A 83 6.62 7.54 -5.37
N PRO A 84 7.93 7.69 -5.61
CA PRO A 84 8.85 6.57 -5.64
C PRO A 84 8.77 5.72 -4.37
N ARG A 85 8.73 4.41 -4.57
CA ARG A 85 8.82 3.40 -3.51
C ARG A 85 10.07 2.58 -3.81
N ALA A 86 10.97 2.49 -2.84
CA ALA A 86 12.16 1.65 -2.95
C ALA A 86 12.08 0.41 -2.06
N TYR A 87 10.89 0.08 -1.54
CA TYR A 87 10.72 -1.04 -0.59
C TYR A 87 11.11 -2.37 -1.22
N GLU A 88 10.67 -2.62 -2.45
CA GLU A 88 10.99 -3.84 -3.20
C GLU A 88 12.50 -3.94 -3.42
N GLU A 89 13.11 -2.94 -4.07
CA GLU A 89 14.54 -2.91 -4.33
C GLU A 89 15.37 -3.04 -3.03
N THR A 90 15.00 -2.31 -1.98
CA THR A 90 15.68 -2.36 -0.68
C THR A 90 15.54 -3.75 -0.04
N LEU A 91 14.35 -4.35 -0.08
CA LEU A 91 14.11 -5.68 0.50
C LEU A 91 14.87 -6.76 -0.27
N THR A 92 14.88 -6.70 -1.60
CA THR A 92 15.67 -7.60 -2.46
C THR A 92 17.16 -7.49 -2.14
N GLN A 93 17.70 -6.27 -2.02
CA GLN A 93 19.10 -6.06 -1.64
C GLN A 93 19.42 -6.60 -0.23
N LEU A 94 18.50 -6.48 0.72
CA LEU A 94 18.68 -7.04 2.07
C LEU A 94 18.67 -8.56 2.06
N LEU A 95 17.72 -9.19 1.37
CA LEU A 95 17.66 -10.65 1.23
C LEU A 95 18.89 -11.21 0.53
N GLN A 96 19.40 -10.50 -0.48
CA GLN A 96 20.64 -10.88 -1.14
C GLN A 96 21.84 -10.84 -0.17
N ARG A 97 21.96 -9.82 0.69
CA ARG A 97 23.01 -9.77 1.71
C ARG A 97 22.90 -10.91 2.73
N VAL A 98 21.68 -11.28 3.13
CA VAL A 98 21.45 -12.45 4.00
C VAL A 98 21.96 -13.72 3.31
N ALA A 99 21.63 -13.89 2.03
CA ALA A 99 22.08 -15.04 1.25
C ALA A 99 23.60 -15.06 1.04
N GLU A 100 24.25 -13.90 0.87
CA GLU A 100 25.71 -13.77 0.77
C GLU A 100 26.42 -14.15 2.08
N GLN A 101 25.84 -13.79 3.23
CA GLN A 101 26.42 -14.05 4.55
C GLN A 101 26.17 -15.48 5.06
N GLY A 102 24.96 -16.00 4.88
CA GLY A 102 24.51 -17.28 5.46
C GLY A 102 24.17 -18.37 4.43
N GLY A 103 24.38 -18.11 3.14
CA GLY A 103 23.92 -18.96 2.05
C GLY A 103 22.42 -18.82 1.81
N ARG A 104 21.95 -19.39 0.68
CA ARG A 104 20.53 -19.35 0.29
C ARG A 104 19.58 -19.90 1.36
N GLN A 105 20.03 -20.91 2.11
CA GLN A 105 19.26 -21.52 3.19
C GLN A 105 18.91 -20.53 4.31
N ALA A 106 19.77 -19.54 4.59
CA ALA A 106 19.48 -18.51 5.59
C ALA A 106 18.28 -17.64 5.17
N ALA A 107 18.21 -17.23 3.90
CA ALA A 107 17.08 -16.49 3.37
C ALA A 107 15.80 -17.34 3.36
N VAL A 108 15.88 -18.62 2.99
CA VAL A 108 14.75 -19.56 3.05
C VAL A 108 14.25 -19.72 4.48
N GLY A 109 15.15 -19.88 5.46
CA GLY A 109 14.81 -20.00 6.87
C GLY A 109 14.02 -18.80 7.40
N LEU A 110 14.36 -17.57 6.97
CA LEU A 110 13.59 -16.37 7.35
C LEU A 110 12.15 -16.41 6.84
N PHE A 111 11.92 -16.91 5.62
CA PHE A 111 10.55 -17.09 5.10
C PHE A 111 9.83 -18.22 5.83
N GLU A 112 10.51 -19.33 6.14
CA GLU A 112 9.92 -20.41 6.93
C GLU A 112 9.50 -19.94 8.33
N ASP A 113 10.33 -19.15 9.00
CA ASP A 113 10.02 -18.53 10.30
C ASP A 113 8.81 -17.59 10.17
N HIS A 114 8.82 -16.71 9.17
CA HIS A 114 7.72 -15.79 8.93
C HIS A 114 6.37 -16.50 8.73
N TYR A 115 6.32 -17.53 7.88
CA TYR A 115 5.08 -18.28 7.64
C TYR A 115 4.70 -19.19 8.81
N ARG A 116 5.67 -19.68 9.58
CA ARG A 116 5.42 -20.38 10.84
C ARG A 116 4.74 -19.46 11.85
N ASP A 117 5.25 -18.25 12.07
CA ASP A 117 4.65 -17.27 12.98
C ASP A 117 3.24 -16.87 12.52
N LEU A 118 3.07 -16.67 11.21
CA LEU A 118 1.78 -16.32 10.63
C LEU A 118 0.74 -17.43 10.84
N THR A 119 1.15 -18.69 10.67
CA THR A 119 0.26 -19.85 10.83
C THR A 119 0.08 -20.27 12.28
N GLN A 120 0.96 -19.83 13.19
CA GLN A 120 0.85 -20.12 14.63
C GLN A 120 -0.47 -19.59 15.21
N GLN A 121 -0.97 -18.47 14.69
CA GLN A 121 -2.26 -17.90 15.08
C GLN A 121 -3.45 -18.83 14.74
N LEU A 122 -3.28 -19.71 13.76
CA LEU A 122 -4.32 -20.65 13.32
C LEU A 122 -4.11 -22.07 13.87
N GLN A 123 -2.98 -22.36 14.53
CA GLN A 123 -2.65 -23.73 14.96
C GLN A 123 -3.75 -24.38 15.79
N THR A 124 -4.34 -23.64 16.73
CA THR A 124 -5.43 -24.14 17.58
C THR A 124 -6.69 -24.43 16.78
N GLU A 125 -7.04 -23.57 15.82
CA GLU A 125 -8.20 -23.74 14.93
C GLU A 125 -7.97 -24.90 13.95
N LEU A 126 -6.73 -25.14 13.54
CA LEU A 126 -6.35 -26.22 12.63
C LEU A 126 -6.30 -27.60 13.31
N ALA A 127 -6.02 -27.67 14.61
CA ALA A 127 -5.72 -28.92 15.33
C ALA A 127 -6.89 -29.91 15.45
N GLY A 128 -8.12 -29.48 15.13
CA GLY A 128 -9.32 -30.34 15.14
C GLY A 128 -10.19 -30.22 13.88
N ALA A 129 -9.75 -29.44 12.89
CA ALA A 129 -10.53 -29.13 11.70
C ALA A 129 -10.40 -30.21 10.62
N ALA A 130 -11.49 -30.49 9.91
CA ALA A 130 -11.47 -31.34 8.72
C ALA A 130 -10.59 -30.74 7.62
N ALA A 131 -10.19 -31.55 6.63
CA ALA A 131 -9.28 -31.10 5.56
C ALA A 131 -9.83 -29.87 4.80
N SER A 132 -11.12 -29.85 4.49
CA SER A 132 -11.81 -28.71 3.87
C SER A 132 -11.78 -27.46 4.74
N GLU A 133 -12.10 -27.58 6.04
CA GLU A 133 -12.09 -26.46 6.99
C GLU A 133 -10.67 -25.89 7.17
N ARG A 134 -9.65 -26.75 7.16
CA ARG A 134 -8.24 -26.33 7.17
C ARG A 134 -7.90 -25.52 5.92
N LEU A 135 -8.36 -25.94 4.75
CA LEU A 135 -8.15 -25.21 3.50
C LEU A 135 -8.90 -23.87 3.50
N ASP A 136 -10.10 -23.80 4.08
CA ASP A 136 -10.82 -22.54 4.28
C ASP A 136 -10.07 -21.57 5.19
N LEU A 137 -9.47 -22.07 6.28
CA LEU A 137 -8.63 -21.26 7.17
C LEU A 137 -7.38 -20.75 6.45
N VAL A 138 -6.67 -21.64 5.75
CA VAL A 138 -5.44 -21.30 5.00
C VAL A 138 -5.74 -20.30 3.87
N ALA A 139 -6.78 -20.54 3.06
CA ALA A 139 -7.16 -19.64 1.98
C ALA A 139 -7.56 -18.26 2.51
N ARG A 140 -8.29 -18.19 3.63
CA ARG A 140 -8.60 -16.91 4.30
C ARG A 140 -7.34 -16.16 4.74
N LEU A 141 -6.38 -16.85 5.35
CA LEU A 141 -5.11 -16.23 5.75
C LEU A 141 -4.33 -15.72 4.54
N MET A 142 -4.19 -16.53 3.51
CA MET A 142 -3.54 -16.15 2.26
C MET A 142 -4.22 -14.93 1.62
N ASN A 143 -5.55 -14.87 1.64
CA ASN A 143 -6.31 -13.71 1.16
C ASN A 143 -6.06 -12.43 1.96
N GLN A 144 -5.92 -12.53 3.28
CA GLN A 144 -5.53 -11.39 4.12
C GLN A 144 -4.11 -10.88 3.79
N GLN A 145 -3.21 -11.78 3.39
CA GLN A 145 -1.88 -11.44 2.90
C GLN A 145 -1.87 -11.00 1.42
N GLY A 146 -3.03 -10.98 0.74
CA GLY A 146 -3.16 -10.49 -0.63
C GLY A 146 -2.95 -11.54 -1.73
N TYR A 147 -2.91 -12.83 -1.40
CA TYR A 147 -2.61 -13.88 -2.39
C TYR A 147 -3.78 -14.25 -3.33
N MET A 148 -5.00 -13.77 -3.06
CA MET A 148 -6.19 -14.14 -3.85
C MET A 148 -6.31 -15.67 -4.00
N ALA A 149 -6.24 -16.36 -2.87
CA ALA A 149 -6.26 -17.80 -2.78
C ALA A 149 -7.69 -18.36 -2.81
N GLU A 150 -7.88 -19.42 -3.58
CA GLU A 150 -9.10 -20.24 -3.63
C GLU A 150 -8.75 -21.72 -3.56
N TRP A 151 -9.66 -22.54 -3.08
CA TRP A 151 -9.48 -23.99 -3.11
C TRP A 151 -10.71 -24.71 -3.61
N GLN A 152 -10.50 -25.88 -4.20
CA GLN A 152 -11.54 -26.77 -4.70
C GLN A 152 -11.18 -28.23 -4.42
N GLU A 153 -12.19 -29.06 -4.21
CA GLU A 153 -12.05 -30.51 -4.14
C GLU A 153 -12.51 -31.14 -5.46
N ALA A 154 -11.68 -31.99 -6.06
CA ALA A 154 -12.02 -32.75 -7.25
C ALA A 154 -11.49 -34.18 -7.12
N ALA A 155 -12.39 -35.16 -7.23
CA ALA A 155 -12.07 -36.59 -7.16
C ALA A 155 -11.23 -37.00 -5.92
N GLY A 156 -11.57 -36.44 -4.76
CA GLY A 156 -10.85 -36.69 -3.50
C GLY A 156 -9.48 -36.01 -3.39
N THR A 157 -9.14 -35.14 -4.33
CA THR A 157 -7.93 -34.31 -4.28
C THR A 157 -8.31 -32.86 -4.04
N PHE A 158 -7.63 -32.21 -3.11
CA PHE A 158 -7.75 -30.77 -2.88
C PHE A 158 -6.75 -30.02 -3.74
N ARG A 159 -7.19 -28.94 -4.38
CA ARG A 159 -6.34 -27.98 -5.08
C ARG A 159 -6.52 -26.62 -4.44
N LEU A 160 -5.42 -26.03 -3.98
CA LEU A 160 -5.33 -24.63 -3.56
C LEU A 160 -4.60 -23.87 -4.69
N SER A 161 -5.21 -22.79 -5.15
CA SER A 161 -4.69 -21.93 -6.22
C SER A 161 -4.56 -20.52 -5.69
N GLU A 162 -3.52 -19.79 -6.11
CA GLU A 162 -3.37 -18.35 -5.88
C GLU A 162 -3.49 -17.61 -7.21
N HIS A 163 -4.16 -16.45 -7.21
CA HIS A 163 -4.30 -15.59 -8.40
C HIS A 163 -3.40 -14.35 -8.33
N ASN A 164 -2.76 -14.10 -7.19
CA ASN A 164 -1.77 -13.05 -7.02
C ASN A 164 -0.65 -13.54 -6.08
N CYS A 165 0.62 -13.35 -6.46
CA CYS A 165 1.72 -13.59 -5.53
C CYS A 165 2.06 -12.28 -4.80
N ALA A 166 1.70 -12.19 -3.52
CA ALA A 166 1.85 -10.96 -2.73
C ALA A 166 3.31 -10.54 -2.50
N ILE A 167 4.25 -11.47 -2.61
CA ILE A 167 5.69 -11.25 -2.45
C ILE A 167 6.47 -11.37 -3.76
N ARG A 168 5.79 -11.32 -4.91
CA ARG A 168 6.41 -11.58 -6.22
C ARG A 168 7.71 -10.82 -6.45
N ALA A 169 7.73 -9.53 -6.09
CA ALA A 169 8.87 -8.65 -6.26
C ALA A 169 10.18 -9.11 -5.55
N VAL A 170 10.08 -10.03 -4.59
CA VAL A 170 11.24 -10.59 -3.87
C VAL A 170 11.39 -12.11 -4.02
N ALA A 171 10.45 -12.77 -4.71
CA ALA A 171 10.47 -14.21 -4.98
C ALA A 171 11.08 -14.55 -6.36
N GLU A 172 11.22 -13.55 -7.24
CA GLU A 172 11.93 -13.62 -8.53
C GLU A 172 13.45 -13.45 -8.36
#